data_AF-A0A829YGQ3-F1
#
_entry.id   AF-A0A829YGQ3-F1
#
_cell.length_a   1.000
_cell.length_b   1.000
_cell.length_c   1.000
_cell.angle_alpha   90.00
_cell.angle_beta   90.00
_cell.angle_gamma   90.00
#
_symmetry.space_group_name_H-M   'P 1'
#
loop_
_entity.id
_entity.type
_entity.pdbx_description
1 polymer ?
#
loop_
_entity_poly.entity_id
_entity_poly.type
_entity_poly.pdbx_seq_one_letter_code
_entity_poly.pdbx_strand_id
1 'polypeptide(L)'
;MGNKKLPSNPQATTPEDAVIQPAVIRQLSIARFRGIKQLVWNPAAGLNVLLGGGDVGKTTILEAIALLLSPSNSPVISESDFYERITESGFLIEAVLSVPLATGIGHHQKLSWPWEWNGKEAVPPALALSPEQEIPSPETPVYRLRVRGTADLELAWEIIQPNDEIDLLSSTVRRAIGMVRLASDDKNDRDLRLVYGSALDRLLSDPALKARIALLISDIEFEEKLSPPAKTALDRLDKALQDASLPGHLQLGLTSSQGISLGALIGLHALKREDVFLPLASWGAGTRRMATLEIAAATQSKTRITVIDEVERGLEPYRLRKLIEKLQSGTTQTFVTTHSAVAISAAHKATLWYLDAKGSLGELEQAKIKRQQERDPETFLSRLAIIAEGPTEVGFISFFLERAISGSLFDHGIRVCDGQGTPAILDLLEALKVGGLSFGGFVDGDTGKKTRWDILKTKMGGLLFQWNFGCTEEWIIPNVEDKKLPELLKKGGADKADPLRRRSLADRLGIVETDIEAILAVKNLREVILAAATGNYESAPNPDIAKIWKKHDKYWFKSEEGGRELAEKVIALGLWPLLKPIMMPFLNAVRVSVGQPEIDDTNP
;
A
#
# COMPACT_ATOMS: atom_id res chain seq x y z
N MET A 1 -10.93 16.29 -43.55
CA MET A 1 -11.41 15.01 -42.99
C MET A 1 -10.80 13.89 -43.82
N GLY A 2 -9.62 13.42 -43.45
CA GLY A 2 -9.00 12.27 -44.10
C GLY A 2 -9.48 11.00 -43.39
N ASN A 3 -10.19 10.13 -44.10
CA ASN A 3 -10.53 8.79 -43.59
C ASN A 3 -9.23 8.02 -43.30
N LYS A 4 -8.86 7.91 -42.02
CA LYS A 4 -7.83 6.97 -41.57
C LYS A 4 -8.36 5.56 -41.79
N LYS A 5 -7.95 4.90 -42.87
CA LYS A 5 -8.23 3.49 -43.12
C LYS A 5 -7.57 2.64 -42.03
N LEU A 6 -8.33 1.68 -41.51
CA LEU A 6 -7.82 0.65 -40.60
C LEU A 6 -6.72 -0.20 -41.29
N PRO A 7 -5.70 -0.66 -40.53
CA PRO A 7 -4.69 -1.58 -41.03
C PRO A 7 -5.22 -2.88 -41.63
N SER A 8 -4.52 -3.45 -42.61
CA SER A 8 -4.69 -4.87 -42.99
C SER A 8 -3.97 -5.78 -41.99
N ASN A 9 -4.65 -6.86 -41.60
CA ASN A 9 -4.35 -7.72 -40.45
C ASN A 9 -3.06 -8.56 -40.63
N PRO A 10 -2.16 -8.68 -39.62
CA PRO A 10 -1.08 -9.66 -39.65
C PRO A 10 -1.64 -11.09 -39.49
N GLN A 11 -1.28 -11.99 -40.39
CA GLN A 11 -1.70 -13.39 -40.34
C GLN A 11 -1.18 -14.08 -39.07
N ALA A 12 -2.04 -14.93 -38.49
CA ALA A 12 -1.78 -15.70 -37.29
C ALA A 12 -0.56 -16.61 -37.45
N THR A 13 0.49 -16.33 -36.68
CA THR A 13 1.55 -17.32 -36.40
C THR A 13 0.97 -18.42 -35.50
N THR A 14 1.37 -19.66 -35.76
CA THR A 14 0.88 -20.90 -35.12
C THR A 14 0.91 -20.87 -33.58
N PRO A 15 0.03 -21.63 -32.89
CA PRO A 15 -0.29 -21.41 -31.47
C PRO A 15 0.71 -21.98 -30.45
N GLU A 16 1.84 -22.57 -30.85
CA GLU A 16 2.55 -23.50 -29.96
C GLU A 16 3.68 -22.92 -29.09
N ASP A 17 4.17 -21.68 -29.30
CA ASP A 17 5.28 -21.15 -28.48
C ASP A 17 5.20 -19.64 -28.12
N ALA A 18 4.06 -18.98 -28.31
CA ALA A 18 3.91 -17.60 -27.86
C ALA A 18 3.86 -17.54 -26.32
N VAL A 19 4.93 -17.05 -25.69
CA VAL A 19 5.01 -16.78 -24.25
C VAL A 19 3.76 -16.01 -23.82
N ILE A 20 2.82 -16.71 -23.16
CA ILE A 20 1.55 -16.14 -22.71
C ILE A 20 1.87 -15.08 -21.65
N GLN A 21 1.91 -13.81 -22.06
CA GLN A 21 2.12 -12.69 -21.16
C GLN A 21 0.91 -12.51 -20.23
N PRO A 22 1.12 -12.25 -18.92
CA PRO A 22 0.00 -12.04 -18.01
C PRO A 22 -0.76 -10.76 -18.34
N ALA A 23 -2.02 -10.65 -17.87
CA ALA A 23 -2.71 -9.37 -17.99
C ALA A 23 -2.09 -8.34 -17.03
N VAL A 24 -1.79 -7.16 -17.55
CA VAL A 24 -1.14 -6.08 -16.81
C VAL A 24 -1.78 -4.75 -17.20
N ILE A 25 -2.36 -4.08 -16.22
CA ILE A 25 -2.70 -2.66 -16.31
C ILE A 25 -1.38 -1.89 -16.37
N ARG A 26 -1.12 -1.24 -17.51
CA ARG A 26 0.05 -0.38 -17.73
C ARG A 26 -0.21 1.05 -17.27
N GLN A 27 -1.46 1.49 -17.39
CA GLN A 27 -1.92 2.79 -16.95
C GLN A 27 -3.39 2.71 -16.52
N LEU A 28 -3.75 3.40 -15.44
CA LEU A 28 -5.09 3.61 -14.93
C LEU A 28 -5.37 5.11 -14.86
N SER A 29 -6.47 5.54 -15.45
CA SER A 29 -6.98 6.91 -15.39
C SER A 29 -8.36 6.90 -14.75
N ILE A 30 -8.56 7.71 -13.72
CA ILE A 30 -9.85 7.89 -13.04
C ILE A 30 -10.21 9.37 -13.11
N ALA A 31 -11.44 9.67 -13.50
CA ALA A 31 -11.98 11.02 -13.49
C ALA A 31 -13.38 11.03 -12.86
N ARG A 32 -13.57 11.91 -11.87
CA ARG A 32 -14.85 12.21 -11.21
C ARG A 32 -15.55 11.02 -10.55
N PHE A 33 -14.80 10.05 -10.03
CA PHE A 33 -15.36 8.86 -9.39
C PHE A 33 -15.18 8.94 -7.85
N ARG A 34 -16.30 8.99 -7.11
CA ARG A 34 -16.34 9.13 -5.65
C ARG A 34 -15.44 10.26 -5.16
N GLY A 35 -14.48 9.99 -4.26
CA GLY A 35 -13.54 10.99 -3.75
C GLY A 35 -12.46 11.44 -4.75
N ILE A 36 -12.33 10.78 -5.92
CA ILE A 36 -11.26 11.03 -6.88
C ILE A 36 -11.75 11.95 -8.00
N LYS A 37 -11.26 13.20 -8.00
CA LYS A 37 -11.50 14.14 -9.10
C LYS A 37 -10.78 13.72 -10.37
N GLN A 38 -9.47 13.46 -10.26
CA GLN A 38 -8.61 13.03 -11.35
C GLN A 38 -7.42 12.25 -10.79
N LEU A 39 -7.08 11.13 -11.42
CA LEU A 39 -5.89 10.34 -11.14
C LEU A 39 -5.37 9.76 -12.45
N VAL A 40 -4.06 9.81 -12.67
CA VAL A 40 -3.37 9.04 -13.71
C VAL A 40 -2.24 8.29 -13.03
N TRP A 41 -2.24 6.97 -13.16
CA TRP A 41 -1.30 6.10 -12.46
C TRP A 41 -0.76 5.03 -13.40
N ASN A 42 0.55 4.84 -13.38
CA ASN A 42 1.24 3.76 -14.09
C ASN A 42 1.72 2.72 -13.07
N PRO A 43 0.90 1.72 -12.70
CA PRO A 43 1.28 0.72 -11.72
C PRO A 43 2.40 -0.19 -12.22
N ALA A 44 3.17 -0.75 -11.29
CA ALA A 44 4.20 -1.73 -11.61
C ALA A 44 3.58 -3.08 -11.99
N ALA A 45 4.35 -3.91 -12.69
CA ALA A 45 4.03 -5.33 -12.80
C ALA A 45 4.20 -6.01 -11.42
N GLY A 46 3.46 -7.09 -11.16
CA GLY A 46 3.51 -7.79 -9.88
C GLY A 46 2.68 -7.14 -8.78
N LEU A 47 3.22 -7.08 -7.55
CA LEU A 47 2.50 -6.62 -6.36
C LEU A 47 2.65 -5.10 -6.15
N ASN A 48 1.52 -4.40 -6.19
CA ASN A 48 1.40 -2.97 -5.90
C ASN A 48 0.71 -2.79 -4.54
N VAL A 49 1.38 -2.15 -3.60
CA VAL A 49 0.87 -1.87 -2.25
C VAL A 49 0.52 -0.40 -2.13
N LEU A 50 -0.76 -0.08 -1.97
CA LEU A 50 -1.28 1.27 -1.77
C LEU A 50 -1.36 1.60 -0.28
N LEU A 51 -0.61 2.63 0.10
CA LEU A 51 -0.54 3.24 1.43
C LEU A 51 -1.14 4.65 1.39
N GLY A 52 -1.39 5.22 2.56
CA GLY A 52 -2.00 6.55 2.71
C GLY A 52 -2.99 6.62 3.87
N GLY A 53 -3.37 7.84 4.24
CA GLY A 53 -4.30 8.10 5.35
C GLY A 53 -5.69 7.46 5.16
N GLY A 54 -6.51 7.52 6.21
CA GLY A 54 -7.93 7.16 6.09
C GLY A 54 -8.64 8.04 5.05
N ASP A 55 -9.60 7.46 4.32
CA ASP A 55 -10.50 8.18 3.40
C ASP A 55 -9.87 8.98 2.25
N VAL A 56 -8.57 8.81 1.98
CA VAL A 56 -7.87 9.49 0.87
C VAL A 56 -8.16 8.88 -0.52
N GLY A 57 -8.94 7.79 -0.60
CA GLY A 57 -9.36 7.17 -1.87
C GLY A 57 -8.63 5.88 -2.27
N LYS A 58 -7.85 5.25 -1.37
CA LYS A 58 -7.13 3.99 -1.66
C LYS A 58 -8.10 2.86 -2.09
N THR A 59 -9.14 2.65 -1.30
CA THR A 59 -10.21 1.69 -1.61
C THR A 59 -10.95 2.08 -2.88
N THR A 60 -11.16 3.37 -3.13
CA THR A 60 -11.78 3.87 -4.37
C THR A 60 -10.98 3.51 -5.62
N ILE A 61 -9.65 3.54 -5.58
CA ILE A 61 -8.80 3.07 -6.69
C ILE A 61 -9.05 1.58 -6.95
N LEU A 62 -9.05 0.75 -5.90
CA LEU A 62 -9.31 -0.68 -6.01
C LEU A 62 -10.72 -0.96 -6.57
N GLU A 63 -11.71 -0.19 -6.14
CA GLU A 63 -13.09 -0.28 -6.62
C GLU A 63 -13.24 0.17 -8.07
N ALA A 64 -12.48 1.17 -8.51
CA ALA A 64 -12.47 1.60 -9.90
C ALA A 64 -11.95 0.49 -10.82
N ILE A 65 -10.84 -0.16 -10.45
CA ILE A 65 -10.33 -1.35 -11.15
C ILE A 65 -11.40 -2.45 -11.15
N ALA A 66 -12.07 -2.65 -10.01
CA ALA A 66 -13.11 -3.66 -9.88
C ALA A 66 -14.35 -3.42 -10.74
N LEU A 67 -14.76 -2.16 -10.88
CA LEU A 67 -15.90 -1.77 -11.71
C LEU A 67 -15.58 -1.93 -13.19
N LEU A 68 -14.39 -1.50 -13.61
CA LEU A 68 -13.91 -1.62 -14.98
C LEU A 68 -13.88 -3.09 -15.44
N LEU A 69 -13.36 -3.98 -14.59
CA LEU A 69 -13.18 -5.40 -14.89
C LEU A 69 -14.29 -6.30 -14.34
N SER A 70 -15.45 -5.73 -14.00
CA SER A 70 -16.58 -6.50 -13.46
C SER A 70 -16.99 -7.63 -14.42
N PRO A 71 -17.19 -8.88 -13.95
CA PRO A 71 -17.58 -10.00 -14.79
C PRO A 71 -19.08 -9.98 -15.19
N SER A 72 -19.87 -9.04 -14.67
CA SER A 72 -21.28 -8.84 -15.04
C SER A 72 -21.61 -7.36 -15.19
N ASN A 73 -22.76 -7.08 -15.82
CA ASN A 73 -23.35 -5.74 -15.92
C ASN A 73 -24.26 -5.41 -14.72
N SER A 74 -24.23 -6.24 -13.68
CA SER A 74 -25.07 -6.13 -12.49
C SER A 74 -24.64 -5.10 -11.45
N PRO A 75 -23.39 -4.55 -11.42
CA PRO A 75 -23.07 -3.49 -10.48
C PRO A 75 -24.05 -2.33 -10.62
N VAL A 76 -24.62 -1.91 -9.50
CA VAL A 76 -25.50 -0.74 -9.42
C VAL A 76 -24.67 0.42 -8.93
N ILE A 77 -24.85 1.59 -9.55
CA ILE A 77 -24.28 2.85 -9.10
C ILE A 77 -25.36 3.74 -8.51
N SER A 78 -24.90 4.72 -7.75
CA SER A 78 -25.70 5.71 -7.05
C SER A 78 -25.09 7.09 -7.26
N GLU A 79 -25.81 8.15 -6.89
CA GLU A 79 -25.28 9.52 -6.92
C GLU A 79 -23.98 9.66 -6.12
N SER A 80 -23.79 8.87 -5.06
CA SER A 80 -22.56 8.89 -4.25
C SER A 80 -21.33 8.34 -4.96
N ASP A 81 -21.50 7.67 -6.10
CA ASP A 81 -20.40 7.20 -6.94
C ASP A 81 -19.78 8.32 -7.80
N PHE A 82 -20.45 9.47 -7.90
CA PHE A 82 -20.02 10.62 -8.68
C PHE A 82 -19.30 11.63 -7.78
N TYR A 83 -18.23 12.22 -8.30
CA TYR A 83 -17.48 13.24 -7.57
C TYR A 83 -18.38 14.43 -7.23
N GLU A 84 -18.38 14.81 -5.95
CA GLU A 84 -19.24 15.85 -5.38
C GLU A 84 -20.75 15.61 -5.64
N ARG A 85 -21.14 14.37 -5.96
CA ARG A 85 -22.51 13.98 -6.38
C ARG A 85 -23.02 14.67 -7.65
N ILE A 86 -22.11 15.17 -8.48
CA ILE A 86 -22.45 15.84 -9.75
C ILE A 86 -22.60 14.77 -10.84
N THR A 87 -23.84 14.37 -11.14
CA THR A 87 -24.12 13.29 -12.09
C THR A 87 -24.05 13.75 -13.55
N GLU A 88 -24.31 15.03 -13.83
CA GLU A 88 -24.40 15.60 -15.18
C GLU A 88 -23.10 15.43 -15.98
N SER A 89 -21.97 15.50 -15.29
CA SER A 89 -20.63 15.37 -15.90
C SER A 89 -20.18 13.91 -16.08
N GLY A 90 -20.92 12.96 -15.51
CA GLY A 90 -20.54 11.57 -15.41
C GLY A 90 -19.21 11.32 -14.69
N PHE A 91 -18.83 10.05 -14.59
CA PHE A 91 -17.48 9.66 -14.21
C PHE A 91 -16.84 8.76 -15.27
N LEU A 92 -15.51 8.71 -15.32
CA LEU A 92 -14.73 7.93 -16.27
C LEU A 92 -13.68 7.11 -15.53
N ILE A 93 -13.61 5.81 -15.83
CA ILE A 93 -12.48 4.97 -15.42
C ILE A 93 -11.96 4.30 -16.69
N GLU A 94 -10.70 4.55 -17.02
CA GLU A 94 -10.04 4.03 -18.20
C GLU A 94 -8.75 3.34 -17.81
N ALA A 95 -8.43 2.21 -18.44
CA ALA A 95 -7.16 1.55 -18.25
C ALA A 95 -6.57 1.06 -19.57
N VAL A 96 -5.25 1.20 -19.69
CA VAL A 96 -4.46 0.60 -20.77
C VAL A 96 -3.98 -0.76 -20.28
N LEU A 97 -4.49 -1.85 -20.85
CA LEU A 97 -4.16 -3.21 -20.45
C LEU A 97 -3.36 -3.93 -21.54
N SER A 98 -2.26 -4.55 -21.12
CA SER A 98 -1.67 -5.69 -21.82
C SER A 98 -2.50 -6.92 -21.45
N VAL A 99 -2.91 -7.72 -22.44
CA VAL A 99 -3.68 -8.95 -22.23
C VAL A 99 -3.15 -10.04 -23.17
N PRO A 100 -3.07 -11.30 -22.73
CA PRO A 100 -2.64 -12.37 -23.63
C PRO A 100 -3.71 -12.65 -24.70
N LEU A 101 -3.25 -13.17 -25.84
CA LEU A 101 -4.09 -13.52 -27.00
C LEU A 101 -5.26 -14.46 -26.64
N ALA A 102 -5.03 -15.34 -25.67
CA ALA A 102 -6.03 -16.28 -25.15
C ALA A 102 -7.28 -15.62 -24.54
N THR A 103 -7.26 -14.31 -24.25
CA THR A 103 -8.44 -13.58 -23.79
C THR A 103 -9.53 -13.44 -24.86
N GLY A 104 -9.22 -13.72 -26.12
CA GLY A 104 -10.18 -13.69 -27.22
C GLY A 104 -10.61 -12.29 -27.65
N ILE A 105 -10.03 -11.23 -27.09
CA ILE A 105 -10.33 -9.83 -27.43
C ILE A 105 -10.16 -9.56 -28.93
N GLY A 106 -9.14 -10.17 -29.56
CA GLY A 106 -8.90 -10.09 -31.00
C GLY A 106 -9.74 -11.04 -31.87
N HIS A 107 -10.53 -11.96 -31.28
CA HIS A 107 -11.28 -13.02 -31.99
C HIS A 107 -12.81 -12.85 -31.92
N HIS A 108 -13.33 -11.80 -31.29
CA HIS A 108 -14.77 -11.52 -31.25
C HIS A 108 -15.31 -11.04 -32.62
N GLN A 109 -16.62 -11.25 -32.86
CA GLN A 109 -17.30 -10.94 -34.14
C GLN A 109 -17.12 -9.49 -34.63
N LYS A 110 -16.83 -8.56 -33.72
CA LYS A 110 -16.18 -7.27 -34.00
C LYS A 110 -14.75 -7.34 -33.46
N LEU A 111 -13.76 -7.36 -34.35
CA LEU A 111 -12.35 -7.40 -33.97
C LEU A 111 -11.96 -6.10 -33.26
N SER A 112 -11.40 -6.20 -32.06
CA SER A 112 -10.76 -5.07 -31.39
C SER A 112 -9.29 -4.98 -31.77
N TRP A 113 -8.84 -3.80 -32.20
CA TRP A 113 -7.48 -3.58 -32.67
C TRP A 113 -6.58 -3.14 -31.52
N PRO A 114 -5.39 -3.75 -31.37
CA PRO A 114 -4.43 -3.34 -30.35
C PRO A 114 -3.79 -1.98 -30.68
N TRP A 115 -3.47 -1.23 -29.62
CA TRP A 115 -2.57 -0.09 -29.63
C TRP A 115 -1.12 -0.55 -29.43
N GLU A 116 -0.15 0.29 -29.78
CA GLU A 116 1.27 0.11 -29.43
C GLU A 116 1.56 0.79 -28.08
N TRP A 117 2.32 0.13 -27.20
CA TRP A 117 2.79 0.73 -25.97
C TRP A 117 4.22 1.26 -26.12
N ASN A 118 4.39 2.58 -26.14
CA ASN A 118 5.71 3.21 -26.32
C ASN A 118 6.55 3.31 -25.02
N GLY A 119 6.12 2.66 -23.94
CA GLY A 119 6.72 2.78 -22.61
C GLY A 119 6.05 3.79 -21.69
N LYS A 120 5.24 4.72 -22.23
CA LYS A 120 4.59 5.80 -21.46
C LYS A 120 3.09 5.90 -21.71
N GLU A 121 2.66 5.70 -22.94
CA GLU A 121 1.27 5.85 -23.37
C GLU A 121 0.94 4.87 -24.51
N ALA A 122 -0.36 4.65 -24.71
CA ALA A 122 -0.87 3.90 -25.85
C ALA A 122 -0.89 4.81 -27.08
N VAL A 123 -0.12 4.45 -28.11
CA VAL A 123 -0.06 5.18 -29.38
C VAL A 123 -0.62 4.32 -30.52
N PRO A 124 -1.18 4.92 -31.57
CA PRO A 124 -1.58 4.17 -32.75
C PRO A 124 -0.36 3.43 -33.34
N PRO A 125 -0.52 2.18 -33.81
CA PRO A 125 0.55 1.45 -34.49
C PRO A 125 1.11 2.24 -35.67
N ALA A 126 2.39 2.03 -35.99
CA ALA A 126 3.03 2.69 -37.13
C ALA A 126 2.24 2.40 -38.43
N LEU A 127 1.85 3.46 -39.14
CA LEU A 127 1.13 3.35 -40.40
C LEU A 127 2.06 2.77 -41.47
N ALA A 128 1.55 1.88 -42.32
CA ALA A 128 2.28 1.44 -43.49
C ALA A 128 2.62 2.64 -44.39
N LEU A 129 3.89 2.75 -44.79
CA LEU A 129 4.36 3.84 -45.65
C LEU A 129 3.86 3.66 -47.10
N SER A 130 3.34 2.48 -47.44
CA SER A 130 2.83 2.12 -48.77
C SER A 130 1.59 1.22 -48.65
N PRO A 131 0.63 1.26 -49.60
CA PRO A 131 -0.54 0.37 -49.61
C PRO A 131 -0.22 -1.14 -49.67
N GLU A 132 1.01 -1.49 -50.07
CA GLU A 132 1.50 -2.85 -50.28
C GLU A 132 2.35 -3.36 -49.10
N GLN A 133 2.63 -2.52 -48.09
CA GLN A 133 3.36 -2.94 -46.89
C GLN A 133 2.37 -3.44 -45.84
N GLU A 134 2.55 -4.69 -45.41
CA GLU A 134 1.89 -5.19 -44.21
C GLU A 134 2.23 -4.28 -43.02
N ILE A 135 1.20 -3.88 -42.28
CA ILE A 135 1.40 -3.03 -41.10
C ILE A 135 2.06 -3.90 -40.04
N PRO A 136 3.20 -3.46 -39.48
CA PRO A 136 3.87 -4.24 -38.44
C PRO A 136 2.90 -4.51 -37.30
N SER A 137 2.79 -5.78 -36.87
CA SER A 137 2.13 -6.11 -35.62
C SER A 137 2.80 -5.33 -34.49
N PRO A 138 2.03 -4.70 -33.58
CA PRO A 138 2.64 -3.93 -32.51
C PRO A 138 3.58 -4.80 -31.66
N GLU A 139 4.74 -4.25 -31.32
CA GLU A 139 5.77 -4.96 -30.53
C GLU A 139 5.25 -5.23 -29.12
N THR A 140 4.56 -4.25 -28.53
CA THR A 140 3.91 -4.38 -27.22
C THR A 140 2.41 -4.04 -27.34
N PRO A 141 1.55 -5.01 -27.72
CA PRO A 141 0.12 -4.78 -27.92
C PRO A 141 -0.59 -4.47 -26.60
N VAL A 142 -1.39 -3.40 -26.58
CA VAL A 142 -2.26 -3.02 -25.45
C VAL A 142 -3.66 -2.62 -25.91
N TYR A 143 -4.64 -2.71 -25.01
CA TYR A 143 -6.04 -2.33 -25.26
C TYR A 143 -6.47 -1.26 -24.28
N ARG A 144 -7.22 -0.26 -24.76
CA ARG A 144 -7.82 0.79 -23.94
C ARG A 144 -9.24 0.39 -23.56
N LEU A 145 -9.43 0.03 -22.29
CA LEU A 145 -10.71 -0.38 -21.72
C LEU A 145 -11.27 0.76 -20.88
N ARG A 146 -12.58 0.97 -20.94
CA ARG A 146 -13.24 2.06 -20.24
C ARG A 146 -14.57 1.63 -19.62
N VAL A 147 -14.91 2.21 -18.47
CA VAL A 147 -16.26 2.22 -17.93
C VAL A 147 -16.65 3.65 -17.59
N ARG A 148 -17.88 4.02 -17.93
CA ARG A 148 -18.44 5.36 -17.69
C ARG A 148 -19.76 5.26 -16.93
N GLY A 149 -19.93 6.12 -15.92
CA GLY A 149 -21.23 6.39 -15.30
C GLY A 149 -21.92 7.55 -16.00
N THR A 150 -23.16 7.36 -16.44
CA THR A 150 -23.96 8.40 -17.11
C THR A 150 -24.75 9.24 -16.11
N ALA A 151 -25.33 10.35 -16.59
CA ALA A 151 -26.21 11.19 -15.77
C ALA A 151 -27.47 10.45 -15.31
N ASP A 152 -27.89 9.43 -16.06
CA ASP A 152 -29.04 8.58 -15.77
C ASP A 152 -28.72 7.44 -14.79
N LEU A 153 -27.54 7.47 -14.15
CA LEU A 153 -27.04 6.43 -13.24
C LEU A 153 -26.89 5.05 -13.90
N GLU A 154 -26.56 5.04 -15.20
CA GLU A 154 -26.27 3.83 -15.96
C GLU A 154 -24.76 3.65 -16.18
N LEU A 155 -24.34 2.39 -16.36
CA LEU A 155 -22.96 2.03 -16.65
C LEU A 155 -22.80 1.63 -18.12
N ALA A 156 -21.81 2.21 -18.78
CA ALA A 156 -21.38 1.83 -20.12
C ALA A 156 -19.94 1.30 -20.09
N TRP A 157 -19.74 0.05 -20.50
CA TRP A 157 -18.41 -0.55 -20.66
C TRP A 157 -17.99 -0.52 -22.13
N GLU A 158 -16.79 -0.01 -22.39
CA GLU A 158 -16.36 0.42 -23.71
C GLU A 158 -14.90 -0.01 -23.99
N ILE A 159 -14.57 -0.25 -25.25
CA ILE A 159 -13.22 -0.45 -25.77
C ILE A 159 -12.94 0.69 -26.74
N ILE A 160 -11.82 1.38 -26.57
CA ILE A 160 -11.39 2.46 -27.46
C ILE A 160 -10.40 1.90 -28.49
N GLN A 161 -10.75 2.02 -29.77
CA GLN A 161 -9.93 1.60 -30.90
C GLN A 161 -8.84 2.64 -31.25
N PRO A 162 -7.74 2.27 -31.92
CA PRO A 162 -6.68 3.21 -32.33
C PRO A 162 -7.12 4.38 -33.24
N ASN A 163 -8.30 4.26 -33.86
CA ASN A 163 -8.94 5.31 -34.66
C ASN A 163 -9.94 6.17 -33.83
N ASP A 164 -9.93 6.01 -32.51
CA ASP A 164 -10.85 6.62 -31.53
C ASP A 164 -12.32 6.18 -31.63
N GLU A 165 -12.63 5.15 -32.42
CA GLU A 165 -13.95 4.53 -32.40
C GLU A 165 -14.18 3.79 -31.07
N ILE A 166 -15.44 3.77 -30.63
CA ILE A 166 -15.86 3.15 -29.37
C ILE A 166 -16.67 1.90 -29.69
N ASP A 167 -16.24 0.77 -29.15
CA ASP A 167 -16.98 -0.49 -29.19
C ASP A 167 -17.40 -0.95 -27.79
N LEU A 168 -18.35 -1.88 -27.74
CA LEU A 168 -18.85 -2.46 -26.49
C LEU A 168 -17.80 -3.41 -25.87
N LEU A 169 -17.44 -3.15 -24.61
CA LEU A 169 -16.65 -4.10 -23.80
C LEU A 169 -17.58 -5.16 -23.20
N SER A 170 -17.69 -6.30 -23.89
CA SER A 170 -18.56 -7.40 -23.48
C SER A 170 -18.20 -7.98 -22.11
N SER A 171 -19.19 -8.55 -21.41
CA SER A 171 -18.92 -9.28 -20.16
C SER A 171 -18.06 -10.53 -20.39
N THR A 172 -18.07 -11.10 -21.60
CA THR A 172 -17.25 -12.27 -21.95
C THR A 172 -15.77 -11.94 -21.92
N VAL A 173 -15.37 -10.80 -22.52
CA VAL A 173 -13.99 -10.30 -22.46
C VAL A 173 -13.55 -10.06 -21.02
N ARG A 174 -14.37 -9.34 -20.23
CA ARG A 174 -14.05 -9.05 -18.82
C ARG A 174 -13.90 -10.32 -17.97
N ARG A 175 -14.71 -11.35 -18.25
CA ARG A 175 -14.57 -12.68 -17.62
C ARG A 175 -13.29 -13.39 -18.03
N ALA A 176 -12.87 -13.28 -19.29
CA ALA A 176 -11.65 -13.89 -19.81
C ALA A 176 -10.37 -13.26 -19.23
N ILE A 177 -10.37 -11.94 -18.99
CA ILE A 177 -9.34 -11.27 -18.19
C ILE A 177 -9.34 -11.88 -16.79
N GLY A 178 -10.52 -12.00 -16.17
CA GLY A 178 -10.66 -12.80 -14.96
C GLY A 178 -10.11 -12.10 -13.73
N MET A 179 -10.87 -11.14 -13.21
CA MET A 179 -10.54 -10.48 -11.95
C MET A 179 -10.86 -11.37 -10.73
N VAL A 180 -10.06 -11.23 -9.69
CA VAL A 180 -10.33 -11.70 -8.33
C VAL A 180 -10.38 -10.49 -7.40
N ARG A 181 -11.44 -10.37 -6.63
CA ARG A 181 -11.64 -9.28 -5.67
C ARG A 181 -11.85 -9.85 -4.28
N LEU A 182 -11.11 -9.34 -3.32
CA LEU A 182 -11.40 -9.49 -1.90
C LEU A 182 -11.70 -8.11 -1.34
N ALA A 183 -12.98 -7.77 -1.19
CA ALA A 183 -13.36 -6.50 -0.60
C ALA A 183 -13.19 -6.53 0.93
N SER A 184 -13.11 -5.36 1.55
CA SER A 184 -13.16 -5.28 3.02
C SER A 184 -14.46 -5.93 3.50
N ASP A 185 -15.62 -5.52 2.98
CA ASP A 185 -16.95 -5.96 3.46
C ASP A 185 -17.58 -7.18 2.79
N ASP A 186 -16.78 -8.18 2.38
CA ASP A 186 -17.33 -9.40 1.79
C ASP A 186 -18.09 -10.27 2.82
N LYS A 187 -19.38 -9.96 2.98
CA LYS A 187 -20.44 -10.92 3.30
C LYS A 187 -20.77 -11.80 2.09
N ASN A 188 -20.22 -11.49 0.92
CA ASN A 188 -20.57 -12.14 -0.32
C ASN A 188 -19.58 -13.28 -0.62
N ASP A 189 -19.88 -14.47 -0.11
CA ASP A 189 -19.08 -15.70 -0.34
C ASP A 189 -19.24 -16.25 -1.78
N ARG A 190 -19.43 -15.37 -2.76
CA ARG A 190 -19.70 -15.68 -4.18
C ARG A 190 -18.61 -16.59 -4.75
N ASP A 191 -17.35 -16.31 -4.43
CA ASP A 191 -16.20 -17.07 -4.93
C ASP A 191 -16.05 -18.47 -4.29
N LEU A 192 -16.78 -18.74 -3.20
CA LEU A 192 -16.87 -20.05 -2.56
C LEU A 192 -18.11 -20.84 -3.02
N ARG A 193 -18.88 -20.32 -3.99
CA ARG A 193 -20.11 -20.92 -4.51
C ARG A 193 -20.06 -21.08 -6.03
N LEU A 194 -20.88 -21.97 -6.59
CA LEU A 194 -21.02 -22.18 -8.04
C LEU A 194 -21.92 -21.12 -8.71
N VAL A 195 -21.63 -19.86 -8.40
CA VAL A 195 -22.19 -18.71 -9.10
C VAL A 195 -21.44 -18.51 -10.41
N TYR A 196 -22.16 -18.18 -11.48
CA TYR A 196 -21.55 -17.98 -12.78
C TYR A 196 -20.41 -16.93 -12.73
N GLY A 197 -19.23 -17.33 -13.23
CA GLY A 197 -18.02 -16.50 -13.26
C GLY A 197 -17.38 -16.24 -11.89
N SER A 198 -17.71 -17.04 -10.87
CA SER A 198 -17.00 -17.05 -9.59
C SER A 198 -15.63 -17.74 -9.72
N ALA A 199 -14.75 -17.58 -8.71
CA ALA A 199 -13.49 -18.31 -8.67
C ALA A 199 -13.70 -19.84 -8.72
N LEU A 200 -14.67 -20.36 -7.97
CA LEU A 200 -14.97 -21.80 -7.94
C LEU A 200 -15.54 -22.32 -9.28
N ASP A 201 -16.47 -21.56 -9.91
CA ASP A 201 -17.04 -21.91 -11.22
C ASP A 201 -15.93 -21.99 -12.30
N ARG A 202 -14.97 -21.06 -12.27
CA ARG A 202 -13.79 -21.09 -13.14
C ARG A 202 -12.84 -22.25 -12.82
N LEU A 203 -12.59 -22.54 -11.55
CA LEU A 203 -11.72 -23.66 -11.17
C LEU A 203 -12.26 -25.00 -11.69
N LEU A 204 -13.57 -25.23 -11.61
CA LEU A 204 -14.17 -26.47 -12.09
C LEU A 204 -14.23 -26.55 -13.63
N SER A 205 -14.39 -25.41 -14.32
CA SER A 205 -14.38 -25.32 -15.79
C SER A 205 -15.33 -26.30 -16.50
N ASP A 206 -16.49 -26.61 -15.90
CA ASP A 206 -17.48 -27.55 -16.45
C ASP A 206 -18.80 -26.83 -16.77
N PRO A 207 -18.99 -26.34 -18.01
CA PRO A 207 -20.21 -25.63 -18.41
C PRO A 207 -21.45 -26.54 -18.45
N ALA A 208 -21.27 -27.85 -18.61
CA ALA A 208 -22.36 -28.82 -18.69
C ALA A 208 -22.86 -29.26 -17.30
N LEU A 209 -22.09 -29.03 -16.22
CA LEU A 209 -22.46 -29.39 -14.86
C LEU A 209 -23.83 -28.85 -14.45
N LYS A 210 -24.14 -27.59 -14.80
CA LYS A 210 -25.43 -26.95 -14.46
C LYS A 210 -26.60 -27.64 -15.17
N ALA A 211 -26.42 -28.01 -16.43
CA ALA A 211 -27.44 -28.75 -17.18
C ALA A 211 -27.67 -30.14 -16.57
N ARG A 212 -26.61 -30.86 -16.20
CA ARG A 212 -26.71 -32.17 -15.53
C ARG A 212 -27.42 -32.07 -14.18
N ILE A 213 -27.12 -31.05 -13.39
CA ILE A 213 -27.80 -30.80 -12.11
C ILE A 213 -29.28 -30.45 -12.33
N ALA A 214 -29.59 -29.61 -13.32
CA ALA A 214 -30.96 -29.24 -13.63
C ALA A 214 -31.80 -30.48 -14.03
N LEU A 215 -31.24 -31.39 -14.81
CA LEU A 215 -31.88 -32.66 -15.18
C LEU A 215 -32.15 -33.55 -13.96
N LEU A 216 -31.16 -33.72 -13.08
CA LEU A 216 -31.36 -34.51 -11.86
C LEU A 216 -32.44 -33.92 -10.94
N ILE A 217 -32.63 -32.60 -10.97
CA ILE A 217 -33.63 -31.94 -10.13
C ILE A 217 -35.02 -31.93 -10.79
N SER A 218 -35.11 -31.90 -12.12
CA SER A 218 -36.40 -32.05 -12.81
C SER A 218 -37.04 -33.41 -12.57
N ASP A 219 -36.23 -34.43 -12.25
CA ASP A 219 -36.69 -35.78 -11.93
C ASP A 219 -37.19 -35.92 -10.47
N ILE A 220 -37.14 -34.85 -9.66
CA ILE A 220 -37.64 -34.88 -8.29
C ILE A 220 -39.16 -34.66 -8.28
N GLU A 221 -39.90 -35.67 -7.85
CA GLU A 221 -41.34 -35.57 -7.57
C GLU A 221 -41.57 -34.84 -6.23
N PHE A 222 -41.70 -33.51 -6.27
CA PHE A 222 -41.85 -32.67 -5.09
C PHE A 222 -43.12 -32.97 -4.31
N GLU A 223 -44.19 -33.37 -4.99
CA GLU A 223 -45.48 -33.73 -4.42
C GLU A 223 -45.32 -34.87 -3.43
N GLU A 224 -44.53 -35.89 -3.76
CA GLU A 224 -44.33 -37.04 -2.89
C GLU A 224 -43.70 -36.68 -1.55
N LYS A 225 -42.86 -35.63 -1.54
CA LYS A 225 -42.16 -35.11 -0.35
C LYS A 225 -43.02 -34.19 0.52
N LEU A 226 -44.22 -33.79 0.07
CA LEU A 226 -45.14 -32.98 0.86
C LEU A 226 -45.73 -33.76 2.04
N SER A 227 -46.01 -33.04 3.13
CA SER A 227 -46.81 -33.59 4.23
C SER A 227 -48.24 -33.90 3.76
N PRO A 228 -48.95 -34.88 4.37
CA PRO A 228 -50.32 -35.23 3.97
C PRO A 228 -51.31 -34.06 3.90
N PRO A 229 -51.32 -33.10 4.85
CA PRO A 229 -52.17 -31.92 4.75
C PRO A 229 -51.87 -31.04 3.53
N ALA A 230 -50.60 -30.91 3.16
CA ALA A 230 -50.18 -30.12 2.00
C ALA A 230 -50.59 -30.78 0.68
N LYS A 231 -50.53 -32.12 0.59
CA LYS A 231 -51.06 -32.87 -0.56
C LYS A 231 -52.55 -32.60 -0.75
N THR A 232 -53.34 -32.73 0.32
CA THR A 232 -54.78 -32.46 0.27
C THR A 232 -55.11 -31.01 -0.09
N ALA A 233 -54.28 -30.05 0.33
CA ALA A 233 -54.43 -28.65 -0.06
C ALA A 233 -54.18 -28.44 -1.57
N LEU A 234 -53.16 -29.11 -2.13
CA LEU A 234 -52.86 -29.06 -3.55
C LEU A 234 -53.97 -29.69 -4.39
N ASP A 235 -54.52 -30.84 -3.98
CA ASP A 235 -55.65 -31.49 -4.66
C ASP A 235 -56.91 -30.63 -4.67
N ARG A 236 -57.16 -29.90 -3.56
CA ARG A 236 -58.29 -28.96 -3.48
C ARG A 236 -58.10 -27.78 -4.40
N LEU A 237 -56.88 -27.25 -4.49
CA LEU A 237 -56.56 -26.16 -5.40
C LEU A 237 -56.71 -26.61 -6.86
N ASP A 238 -56.23 -27.82 -7.19
CA ASP A 238 -56.36 -28.40 -8.52
C ASP A 238 -57.83 -28.52 -8.95
N LYS A 239 -58.68 -29.04 -8.05
CA LYS A 239 -60.14 -29.09 -8.28
C LYS A 239 -60.75 -27.69 -8.46
N ALA A 240 -60.38 -26.73 -7.62
CA ALA A 240 -60.90 -25.37 -7.71
C ALA A 240 -60.52 -24.67 -9.03
N LEU A 241 -59.30 -24.92 -9.54
CA LEU A 241 -58.87 -24.41 -10.85
C LEU A 241 -59.67 -25.06 -11.99
N GLN A 242 -59.85 -26.37 -11.94
CA GLN A 242 -60.66 -27.08 -12.94
C GLN A 242 -62.12 -26.61 -12.95
N ASP A 243 -62.73 -26.44 -11.78
CA ASP A 243 -64.09 -25.91 -11.62
C ASP A 243 -64.21 -24.47 -12.18
N ALA A 244 -63.12 -23.69 -12.12
CA ALA A 244 -63.03 -22.34 -12.70
C ALA A 244 -62.65 -22.34 -14.20
N SER A 245 -62.59 -23.49 -14.86
CA SER A 245 -62.12 -23.64 -16.25
C SER A 245 -60.70 -23.12 -16.50
N LEU A 246 -59.84 -23.22 -15.48
CA LEU A 246 -58.40 -22.92 -15.54
C LEU A 246 -57.60 -24.21 -15.75
N PRO A 247 -56.31 -24.12 -16.15
CA PRO A 247 -55.44 -25.29 -16.29
C PRO A 247 -55.36 -26.08 -14.97
N GLY A 248 -55.64 -27.38 -15.03
CA GLY A 248 -55.51 -28.33 -13.91
C GLY A 248 -54.32 -29.29 -14.11
N HIS A 249 -54.29 -30.36 -13.31
CA HIS A 249 -53.14 -31.26 -13.16
C HIS A 249 -51.92 -30.52 -12.61
N LEU A 250 -52.12 -29.84 -11.48
CA LEU A 250 -51.05 -29.07 -10.84
C LEU A 250 -49.84 -29.94 -10.48
N GLN A 251 -48.67 -29.46 -10.89
CA GLN A 251 -47.37 -29.99 -10.52
C GLN A 251 -46.50 -28.87 -9.94
N LEU A 252 -45.73 -29.19 -8.92
CA LEU A 252 -44.68 -28.37 -8.35
C LEU A 252 -43.37 -28.66 -9.08
N GLY A 253 -42.71 -27.59 -9.54
CA GLY A 253 -41.39 -27.68 -10.16
C GLY A 253 -40.54 -26.47 -9.78
N LEU A 254 -39.22 -26.59 -9.94
CA LEU A 254 -38.33 -25.46 -9.77
C LEU A 254 -38.39 -24.54 -10.99
N THR A 255 -38.58 -23.24 -10.75
CA THR A 255 -38.54 -22.21 -11.79
C THR A 255 -37.26 -21.37 -11.64
N SER A 256 -36.55 -21.13 -12.74
CA SER A 256 -35.22 -20.48 -12.75
C SER A 256 -35.25 -18.98 -13.07
N SER A 257 -36.42 -18.40 -13.32
CA SER A 257 -36.55 -17.09 -13.97
C SER A 257 -36.63 -15.87 -13.04
N GLN A 258 -36.83 -16.05 -11.72
CA GLN A 258 -37.10 -14.92 -10.80
C GLN A 258 -36.41 -15.06 -9.41
N GLY A 259 -35.32 -15.83 -9.27
CA GLY A 259 -34.72 -16.11 -7.94
C GLY A 259 -33.24 -16.48 -7.91
N ILE A 260 -32.77 -16.90 -6.72
CA ILE A 260 -31.39 -17.39 -6.47
C ILE A 260 -31.11 -18.57 -7.41
N SER A 261 -30.10 -18.46 -8.28
CA SER A 261 -29.72 -19.56 -9.17
C SER A 261 -29.38 -20.81 -8.35
N LEU A 262 -29.79 -22.01 -8.79
CA LEU A 262 -29.46 -23.28 -8.12
C LEU A 262 -27.96 -23.43 -7.81
N GLY A 263 -27.08 -22.99 -8.72
CA GLY A 263 -25.63 -23.00 -8.50
C GLY A 263 -25.18 -22.14 -7.29
N ALA A 264 -25.93 -21.10 -6.93
CA ALA A 264 -25.65 -20.27 -5.76
C ALA A 264 -25.99 -20.95 -4.42
N LEU A 265 -26.69 -22.09 -4.45
CA LEU A 265 -26.90 -22.96 -3.28
C LEU A 265 -25.75 -23.97 -3.11
N ILE A 266 -24.95 -24.20 -4.15
CA ILE A 266 -23.82 -25.14 -4.12
C ILE A 266 -22.57 -24.37 -3.70
N GLY A 267 -22.07 -24.67 -2.51
CA GLY A 267 -20.88 -24.08 -1.92
C GLY A 267 -19.75 -25.09 -1.71
N LEU A 268 -18.54 -24.58 -1.51
CA LEU A 268 -17.40 -25.39 -1.08
C LEU A 268 -17.55 -25.74 0.42
N HIS A 269 -17.57 -27.02 0.76
CA HIS A 269 -17.61 -27.50 2.14
C HIS A 269 -16.26 -28.09 2.55
N ALA A 270 -15.91 -27.95 3.82
CA ALA A 270 -14.69 -28.53 4.39
C ALA A 270 -15.00 -29.29 5.67
N LEU A 271 -14.23 -30.35 5.92
CA LEU A 271 -14.35 -31.17 7.13
C LEU A 271 -13.96 -30.34 8.36
N LYS A 272 -14.85 -30.29 9.36
CA LYS A 272 -14.58 -29.58 10.63
C LYS A 272 -14.15 -30.53 11.74
N ARG A 273 -14.81 -31.69 11.82
CA ARG A 273 -14.60 -32.82 12.74
C ARG A 273 -15.08 -34.08 12.00
N GLU A 274 -14.73 -35.27 12.47
CA GLU A 274 -15.08 -36.56 11.83
C GLU A 274 -16.52 -36.55 11.29
N ASP A 275 -16.64 -36.81 9.98
CA ASP A 275 -17.86 -36.83 9.17
C ASP A 275 -18.75 -35.56 9.15
N VAL A 276 -18.30 -34.44 9.71
CA VAL A 276 -19.03 -33.16 9.69
C VAL A 276 -18.42 -32.19 8.70
N PHE A 277 -19.10 -32.00 7.57
CA PHE A 277 -18.76 -31.01 6.55
C PHE A 277 -19.55 -29.71 6.75
N LEU A 278 -18.83 -28.60 6.90
CA LEU A 278 -19.43 -27.27 7.02
C LEU A 278 -19.09 -26.42 5.79
N PRO A 279 -20.03 -25.58 5.31
CA PRO A 279 -19.74 -24.68 4.20
C PRO A 279 -18.63 -23.71 4.59
N LEU A 280 -17.59 -23.55 3.77
CA LEU A 280 -16.49 -22.61 4.05
C LEU A 280 -16.99 -21.17 4.20
N ALA A 281 -18.11 -20.82 3.56
CA ALA A 281 -18.85 -19.58 3.76
C ALA A 281 -19.20 -19.27 5.23
N SER A 282 -19.38 -20.29 6.09
CA SER A 282 -19.68 -20.09 7.52
C SER A 282 -18.43 -19.96 8.40
N TRP A 283 -17.22 -20.10 7.85
CA TRP A 283 -15.98 -20.05 8.62
C TRP A 283 -15.53 -18.60 8.83
N GLY A 284 -14.58 -18.38 9.74
CA GLY A 284 -14.03 -17.04 10.01
C GLY A 284 -13.46 -16.35 8.77
N ALA A 285 -13.51 -15.01 8.73
CA ALA A 285 -13.17 -14.21 7.55
C ALA A 285 -11.78 -14.52 6.96
N GLY A 286 -10.77 -14.75 7.81
CA GLY A 286 -9.44 -15.15 7.37
C GLY A 286 -9.42 -16.45 6.56
N THR A 287 -10.18 -17.45 6.98
CA THR A 287 -10.27 -18.73 6.25
C THR A 287 -10.99 -18.55 4.92
N ARG A 288 -12.07 -17.76 4.88
CA ARG A 288 -12.83 -17.51 3.63
C ARG A 288 -11.97 -16.81 2.58
N ARG A 289 -11.23 -15.78 2.99
CA ARG A 289 -10.32 -15.01 2.14
C ARG A 289 -9.18 -15.89 1.61
N MET A 290 -8.53 -16.66 2.47
CA MET A 290 -7.47 -17.58 2.05
C MET A 290 -8.00 -18.65 1.10
N ALA A 291 -9.14 -19.26 1.38
CA ALA A 291 -9.75 -20.26 0.49
C ALA A 291 -10.05 -19.66 -0.90
N THR A 292 -10.61 -18.45 -0.94
CA THR A 292 -10.87 -17.73 -2.20
C THR A 292 -9.58 -17.50 -3.00
N LEU A 293 -8.50 -17.09 -2.34
CA LEU A 293 -7.19 -16.90 -2.98
C LEU A 293 -6.56 -18.21 -3.45
N GLU A 294 -6.71 -19.30 -2.69
CA GLU A 294 -6.22 -20.62 -3.09
C GLU A 294 -6.98 -21.17 -4.29
N ILE A 295 -8.32 -21.10 -4.31
CA ILE A 295 -9.15 -21.47 -5.47
C ILE A 295 -8.70 -20.68 -6.70
N ALA A 296 -8.53 -19.38 -6.53
CA ALA A 296 -8.16 -18.52 -7.62
C ALA A 296 -6.69 -18.68 -8.06
N ALA A 297 -5.80 -19.17 -7.20
CA ALA A 297 -4.42 -19.52 -7.54
C ALA A 297 -4.32 -20.89 -8.23
N ALA A 298 -5.19 -21.83 -7.85
CA ALA A 298 -5.31 -23.13 -8.50
C ALA A 298 -5.90 -23.04 -9.92
N THR A 299 -6.62 -21.96 -10.21
CA THR A 299 -7.10 -21.63 -11.55
C THR A 299 -5.90 -21.20 -12.40
N GLN A 300 -5.40 -22.05 -13.30
CA GLN A 300 -4.14 -21.86 -14.07
C GLN A 300 -4.12 -20.67 -15.06
N SER A 301 -5.06 -19.72 -14.98
CA SER A 301 -5.14 -18.61 -15.93
C SER A 301 -4.15 -17.48 -15.58
N LYS A 302 -3.07 -17.36 -16.36
CA LYS A 302 -2.11 -16.24 -16.30
C LYS A 302 -2.74 -14.87 -16.63
N THR A 303 -4.02 -14.80 -17.00
CA THR A 303 -4.74 -13.56 -17.34
C THR A 303 -5.19 -12.73 -16.15
N ARG A 304 -5.02 -13.22 -14.92
CA ARG A 304 -5.72 -12.69 -13.75
C ARG A 304 -5.17 -11.36 -13.22
N ILE A 305 -6.07 -10.45 -12.87
CA ILE A 305 -5.78 -9.27 -12.05
C ILE A 305 -6.41 -9.46 -10.67
N THR A 306 -5.66 -9.19 -9.61
CA THR A 306 -6.09 -9.39 -8.22
C THR A 306 -6.20 -8.06 -7.50
N VAL A 307 -7.31 -7.85 -6.79
CA VAL A 307 -7.57 -6.66 -5.98
C VAL A 307 -7.94 -7.10 -4.57
N ILE A 308 -7.19 -6.65 -3.57
CA ILE A 308 -7.39 -7.02 -2.15
C ILE A 308 -7.40 -5.76 -1.30
N ASP A 309 -8.54 -5.49 -0.67
CA ASP A 309 -8.66 -4.38 0.28
C ASP A 309 -8.41 -4.89 1.70
N GLU A 310 -7.56 -4.18 2.45
CA GLU A 310 -7.09 -4.53 3.80
C GLU A 310 -6.61 -5.98 3.86
N VAL A 311 -5.46 -6.25 3.23
CA VAL A 311 -4.88 -7.60 3.09
C VAL A 311 -4.67 -8.31 4.43
N GLU A 312 -4.49 -7.56 5.52
CA GLU A 312 -4.34 -8.05 6.89
C GLU A 312 -5.65 -8.47 7.56
N ARG A 313 -6.81 -8.01 7.07
CA ARG A 313 -8.08 -8.19 7.79
C ARG A 313 -8.43 -9.67 7.92
N GLY A 314 -8.59 -10.10 9.17
CA GLY A 314 -8.91 -11.48 9.55
C GLY A 314 -7.73 -12.45 9.54
N LEU A 315 -6.48 -11.98 9.38
CA LEU A 315 -5.29 -12.83 9.35
C LEU A 315 -4.33 -12.54 10.51
N GLU A 316 -3.81 -13.60 11.12
CA GLU A 316 -2.69 -13.50 12.06
C GLU A 316 -1.39 -13.11 11.32
N PRO A 317 -0.43 -12.43 12.00
CA PRO A 317 0.79 -11.92 11.37
C PRO A 317 1.59 -12.96 10.56
N TYR A 318 1.65 -14.22 10.99
CA TYR A 318 2.41 -15.25 10.26
C TYR A 318 1.72 -15.66 8.94
N ARG A 319 0.38 -15.67 8.90
CA ARG A 319 -0.39 -15.96 7.68
C ARG A 319 -0.33 -14.80 6.71
N LEU A 320 -0.37 -13.58 7.23
CA LEU A 320 -0.19 -12.37 6.44
C LEU A 320 1.17 -12.36 5.73
N ARG A 321 2.26 -12.67 6.45
CA ARG A 321 3.60 -12.81 5.82
C ARG A 321 3.61 -13.85 4.71
N LYS A 322 3.05 -15.04 4.96
CA LYS A 322 2.96 -16.11 3.97
C LYS A 322 2.14 -15.68 2.74
N LEU A 323 1.06 -14.94 2.95
CA LEU A 323 0.24 -14.41 1.87
C LEU A 323 0.99 -13.39 1.03
N ILE A 324 1.62 -12.39 1.66
CA ILE A 324 2.42 -11.37 0.96
C ILE A 324 3.55 -12.02 0.15
N GLU A 325 4.26 -12.99 0.73
CA GLU A 325 5.31 -13.74 0.01
C GLU A 325 4.75 -14.44 -1.23
N LYS A 326 3.60 -15.11 -1.10
CA LYS A 326 2.93 -15.76 -2.23
C LYS A 326 2.55 -14.74 -3.32
N LEU A 327 1.95 -13.61 -2.93
CA LEU A 327 1.51 -12.58 -3.87
C LEU A 327 2.69 -11.94 -4.60
N GLN A 328 3.80 -11.62 -3.91
CA GLN A 328 4.97 -11.01 -4.53
C GLN A 328 5.82 -12.00 -5.36
N SER A 329 5.72 -13.31 -5.08
CA SER A 329 6.31 -14.36 -5.93
C SER A 329 5.46 -14.71 -7.15
N GLY A 330 4.20 -14.25 -7.18
CA GLY A 330 3.25 -14.56 -8.25
C GLY A 330 3.58 -13.84 -9.56
N THR A 331 3.07 -14.37 -10.67
CA THR A 331 3.23 -13.79 -12.01
C THR A 331 2.10 -12.83 -12.41
N THR A 332 1.05 -12.75 -11.60
CA THR A 332 -0.16 -11.94 -11.84
C THR A 332 -0.05 -10.57 -11.19
N GLN A 333 -0.56 -9.53 -11.86
CA GLN A 333 -0.61 -8.20 -11.25
C GLN A 333 -1.62 -8.17 -10.10
N THR A 334 -1.17 -7.66 -8.95
CA THR A 334 -1.94 -7.62 -7.71
C THR A 334 -1.91 -6.20 -7.14
N PHE A 335 -3.05 -5.73 -6.68
CA PHE A 335 -3.24 -4.44 -6.05
C PHE A 335 -3.78 -4.67 -4.64
N VAL A 336 -3.06 -4.17 -3.64
CA VAL A 336 -3.46 -4.33 -2.23
C VAL A 336 -3.45 -3.00 -1.51
N THR A 337 -4.38 -2.81 -0.59
CA THR A 337 -4.27 -1.79 0.47
C THR A 337 -3.89 -2.46 1.78
N THR A 338 -3.19 -1.72 2.64
CA THR A 338 -2.81 -2.21 3.97
C THR A 338 -2.62 -1.05 4.95
N HIS A 339 -3.01 -1.29 6.19
CA HIS A 339 -2.68 -0.51 7.38
C HIS A 339 -1.76 -1.31 8.33
N SER A 340 -1.28 -2.48 7.89
CA SER A 340 -0.42 -3.35 8.68
C SER A 340 1.06 -3.12 8.43
N ALA A 341 1.77 -2.76 9.49
CA ALA A 341 3.24 -2.78 9.56
C ALA A 341 3.83 -4.13 9.13
N VAL A 342 3.16 -5.24 9.47
CA VAL A 342 3.61 -6.59 9.13
C VAL A 342 3.54 -6.85 7.62
N ALA A 343 2.49 -6.38 6.95
CA ALA A 343 2.37 -6.51 5.50
C ALA A 343 3.44 -5.69 4.78
N ILE A 344 3.65 -4.44 5.22
CA ILE A 344 4.67 -3.53 4.67
C ILE A 344 6.05 -4.15 4.83
N SER A 345 6.40 -4.61 6.03
CA SER A 345 7.69 -5.26 6.29
C SER A 345 7.91 -6.49 5.41
N ALA A 346 6.88 -7.31 5.15
CA ALA A 346 7.00 -8.52 4.32
C ALA A 346 7.10 -8.26 2.80
N ALA A 347 6.68 -7.08 2.33
CA ALA A 347 6.51 -6.75 0.92
C ALA A 347 7.82 -6.30 0.23
N HIS A 348 8.91 -7.04 0.39
CA HIS A 348 10.25 -6.63 -0.05
C HIS A 348 10.42 -6.51 -1.58
N LYS A 349 9.59 -7.22 -2.36
CA LYS A 349 9.63 -7.21 -3.84
C LYS A 349 8.46 -6.43 -4.44
N ALA A 350 7.63 -5.81 -3.61
CA ALA A 350 6.49 -5.03 -4.05
C ALA A 350 6.90 -3.61 -4.39
N THR A 351 6.09 -2.95 -5.22
CA THR A 351 6.15 -1.50 -5.39
C THR A 351 5.18 -0.86 -4.40
N LEU A 352 5.70 0.00 -3.53
CA LEU A 352 4.91 0.74 -2.55
C LEU A 352 4.52 2.09 -3.14
N TRP A 353 3.25 2.42 -3.01
CA TRP A 353 2.66 3.66 -3.48
C TRP A 353 2.01 4.38 -2.30
N TYR A 354 2.17 5.70 -2.21
CA TYR A 354 1.53 6.50 -1.17
C TYR A 354 0.54 7.48 -1.80
N LEU A 355 -0.72 7.42 -1.36
CA LEU A 355 -1.78 8.31 -1.78
C LEU A 355 -1.92 9.44 -0.75
N ASP A 356 -1.61 10.66 -1.16
CA ASP A 356 -1.75 11.83 -0.30
C ASP A 356 -3.20 12.33 -0.23
N ALA A 357 -3.48 13.23 0.72
CA ALA A 357 -4.81 13.82 0.91
C ALA A 357 -5.27 14.72 -0.26
N LYS A 358 -4.38 15.07 -1.20
CA LYS A 358 -4.69 15.85 -2.40
C LYS A 358 -5.07 14.94 -3.58
N GLY A 359 -5.02 13.61 -3.40
CA GLY A 359 -5.31 12.63 -4.42
C GLY A 359 -4.13 12.33 -5.35
N SER A 360 -2.91 12.73 -4.98
CA SER A 360 -1.69 12.41 -5.73
C SER A 360 -1.10 11.09 -5.24
N LEU A 361 -0.80 10.19 -6.17
CA LEU A 361 -0.20 8.89 -5.89
C LEU A 361 1.27 8.89 -6.30
N GLY A 362 2.17 8.79 -5.32
CA GLY A 362 3.62 8.76 -5.54
C GLY A 362 4.23 7.38 -5.26
N GLU A 363 5.22 6.99 -6.05
CA GLU A 363 6.01 5.78 -5.78
C GLU A 363 7.00 6.03 -4.63
N LEU A 364 7.10 5.07 -3.72
CA LEU A 364 8.17 4.99 -2.73
C LEU A 364 9.27 4.09 -3.28
N GLU A 365 10.34 4.69 -3.80
CA GLU A 365 11.43 3.98 -4.49
C GLU A 365 12.05 2.89 -3.60
N GLN A 366 11.86 1.62 -4.00
CA GLN A 366 12.18 0.46 -3.17
C GLN A 366 13.64 0.42 -2.70
N ALA A 367 14.58 0.79 -3.57
CA ALA A 367 16.01 0.81 -3.27
C ALA A 367 16.36 1.76 -2.12
N LYS A 368 15.63 2.87 -1.98
CA LYS A 368 15.87 3.92 -0.98
C LYS A 368 15.15 3.64 0.34
N ILE A 369 14.00 2.97 0.31
CA ILE A 369 13.18 2.73 1.50
C ILE A 369 13.43 1.37 2.17
N LYS A 370 14.06 0.40 1.48
CA LYS A 370 14.14 -1.01 1.92
C LYS A 370 14.55 -1.18 3.39
N ARG A 371 15.60 -0.48 3.83
CA ARG A 371 16.11 -0.59 5.21
C ARG A 371 15.08 -0.10 6.23
N GLN A 372 14.37 0.98 5.90
CA GLN A 372 13.33 1.52 6.77
C GLN A 372 12.08 0.65 6.75
N GLN A 373 11.70 0.10 5.60
CA GLN A 373 10.60 -0.86 5.47
C GLN A 373 10.79 -2.11 6.34
N GLU A 374 12.02 -2.64 6.39
CA GLU A 374 12.36 -3.82 7.19
C GLU A 374 12.33 -3.53 8.70
N ARG A 375 12.96 -2.43 9.11
CA ARG A 375 13.17 -2.11 10.53
C ARG A 375 11.97 -1.42 11.17
N ASP A 376 11.41 -0.44 10.48
CA ASP A 376 10.35 0.43 10.99
C ASP A 376 9.30 0.78 9.91
N PRO A 377 8.46 -0.20 9.53
CA PRO A 377 7.41 -0.03 8.53
C PRO A 377 6.30 0.96 8.93
N GLU A 378 6.13 1.27 10.22
CA GLU A 378 5.10 2.22 10.66
C GLU A 378 5.41 3.66 10.22
N THR A 379 6.67 3.94 9.86
CA THR A 379 7.06 5.20 9.20
C THR A 379 6.13 5.54 8.05
N PHE A 380 5.79 4.57 7.20
CA PHE A 380 4.96 4.76 6.00
C PHE A 380 3.46 4.85 6.30
N LEU A 381 3.05 4.59 7.54
CA LEU A 381 1.67 4.65 8.02
C LEU A 381 1.39 5.90 8.89
N SER A 382 2.46 6.60 9.30
CA SER A 382 2.34 7.80 10.12
C SER A 382 1.69 8.97 9.35
N ARG A 383 1.03 9.86 10.10
CA ARG A 383 0.54 11.14 9.53
C ARG A 383 1.70 12.09 9.29
N LEU A 384 2.70 12.07 10.17
CA LEU A 384 3.93 12.83 10.05
C LEU A 384 5.12 11.98 10.54
N ALA A 385 6.03 11.64 9.63
CA ALA A 385 7.27 10.94 9.96
C ALA A 385 8.40 11.94 10.20
N ILE A 386 8.99 11.97 11.39
CA ILE A 386 10.20 12.75 11.67
C ILE A 386 11.41 11.82 11.57
N ILE A 387 12.21 11.98 10.52
CA ILE A 387 13.40 11.16 10.31
C ILE A 387 14.61 11.88 10.90
N ALA A 388 15.12 11.37 12.01
CA ALA A 388 16.31 11.89 12.68
C ALA A 388 17.56 11.13 12.21
N GLU A 389 18.74 11.76 12.15
CA GLU A 389 19.92 11.12 11.55
C GLU A 389 20.34 9.81 12.21
N GLY A 390 20.37 9.78 13.55
CA GLY A 390 20.74 8.61 14.32
C GLY A 390 19.90 8.46 15.60
N PRO A 391 20.19 7.42 16.41
CA PRO A 391 19.45 7.16 17.64
C PRO A 391 19.61 8.28 18.68
N THR A 392 20.77 8.97 18.73
CA THR A 392 20.95 10.15 19.59
C THR A 392 19.92 11.22 19.22
N GLU A 393 19.83 11.56 17.93
CA GLU A 393 18.93 12.59 17.42
C GLU A 393 17.47 12.20 17.62
N VAL A 394 17.11 10.91 17.45
CA VAL A 394 15.75 10.38 17.74
C VAL A 394 15.37 10.67 19.19
N GLY A 395 16.21 10.30 20.15
CA GLY A 395 15.94 10.53 21.56
C GLY A 395 15.87 12.00 21.91
N PHE A 396 16.79 12.79 21.35
CA PHE A 396 16.88 14.22 21.57
C PHE A 396 15.63 14.96 21.08
N ILE A 397 15.23 14.73 19.82
CA ILE A 397 14.07 15.42 19.24
C ILE A 397 12.75 14.93 19.82
N SER A 398 12.65 13.64 20.18
CA SER A 398 11.45 13.10 20.83
C SER A 398 11.15 13.83 22.15
N PHE A 399 12.16 14.10 22.97
CA PHE A 399 11.99 14.86 24.21
C PHE A 399 11.39 16.25 23.98
N PHE A 400 11.93 17.00 23.02
CA PHE A 400 11.42 18.35 22.73
C PHE A 400 10.05 18.32 22.06
N LEU A 401 9.77 17.34 21.20
CA LEU A 401 8.45 17.16 20.60
C LEU A 401 7.39 16.81 21.65
N GLU A 402 7.69 15.94 22.61
CA GLU A 402 6.78 15.60 23.73
C GLU A 402 6.44 16.83 24.59
N ARG A 403 7.37 17.79 24.74
CA ARG A 403 7.14 19.06 25.47
C ARG A 403 6.46 20.11 24.62
N ALA A 404 6.70 20.09 23.32
CA ALA A 404 6.14 21.03 22.38
C ALA A 404 4.72 20.66 21.98
N ILE A 405 4.36 19.38 21.84
CA ILE A 405 3.06 18.91 21.38
C ILE A 405 2.14 18.65 22.58
N SER A 406 0.91 19.15 22.53
CA SER A 406 -0.08 18.84 23.56
C SER A 406 -0.60 17.40 23.38
N GLY A 407 -0.39 16.54 24.37
CA GLY A 407 -0.80 15.12 24.33
C GLY A 407 0.28 14.18 23.79
N SER A 408 -0.08 12.93 23.51
CA SER A 408 0.86 11.94 22.98
C SER A 408 1.21 12.25 21.52
N LEU A 409 2.48 12.07 21.15
CA LEU A 409 2.93 12.14 19.75
C LEU A 409 2.18 11.11 18.88
N PHE A 410 1.98 9.90 19.41
CA PHE A 410 1.29 8.82 18.69
C PHE A 410 -0.18 9.13 18.42
N ASP A 411 -0.87 9.82 19.34
CA ASP A 411 -2.28 10.21 19.15
C ASP A 411 -2.44 11.20 17.98
N HIS A 412 -1.39 11.99 17.73
CA HIS A 412 -1.32 12.90 16.58
C HIS A 412 -0.82 12.22 15.30
N GLY A 413 -0.46 10.94 15.38
CA GLY A 413 0.14 10.19 14.28
C GLY A 413 1.55 10.66 13.91
N ILE A 414 2.27 11.28 14.87
CA ILE A 414 3.68 11.64 14.73
C ILE A 414 4.52 10.41 15.08
N ARG A 415 5.45 10.04 14.19
CA ARG A 415 6.42 8.97 14.45
C ARG A 415 7.83 9.51 14.25
N VAL A 416 8.66 9.43 15.29
CA VAL A 416 10.08 9.76 15.21
C VAL A 416 10.87 8.49 14.88
N CYS A 417 11.68 8.54 13.84
CA CYS A 417 12.36 7.38 13.29
C CYS A 417 13.86 7.65 13.09
N ASP A 418 14.69 6.64 13.31
CA ASP A 418 16.12 6.68 12.98
C ASP A 418 16.32 6.67 11.45
N GLY A 419 17.21 7.50 10.92
CA GLY A 419 17.57 7.64 9.52
C GLY A 419 18.78 6.80 9.09
N GLN A 420 19.45 6.14 10.04
CA GLN A 420 20.63 5.29 9.82
C GLN A 420 21.86 6.03 9.27
N GLY A 421 21.99 7.31 9.62
CA GLY A 421 23.09 8.16 9.20
C GLY A 421 23.08 8.50 7.71
N THR A 422 24.03 9.34 7.32
CA THR A 422 24.30 9.64 5.92
C THR A 422 25.05 8.47 5.25
N PRO A 423 24.66 7.98 4.04
CA PRO A 423 23.71 8.54 3.08
C PRO A 423 22.24 8.10 3.20
N ALA A 424 21.91 7.15 4.09
CA ALA A 424 20.62 6.49 4.10
C ALA A 424 19.44 7.44 4.37
N ILE A 425 19.62 8.40 5.29
CA ILE A 425 18.60 9.41 5.59
C ILE A 425 18.26 10.27 4.38
N LEU A 426 19.26 10.68 3.59
CA LEU A 426 19.05 11.47 2.37
C LEU A 426 18.20 10.72 1.35
N ASP A 427 18.55 9.45 1.11
CA ASP A 427 17.83 8.60 0.18
C ASP A 427 16.38 8.39 0.65
N LEU A 428 16.17 8.17 1.95
CA LEU A 428 14.84 8.04 2.54
C LEU A 428 14.01 9.32 2.37
N LEU A 429 14.54 10.49 2.74
CA LEU A 429 13.85 11.78 2.62
C LEU A 429 13.47 12.09 1.16
N GLU A 430 14.34 11.76 0.19
CA GLU A 430 14.03 11.90 -1.22
C GLU A 430 12.91 10.96 -1.68
N ALA A 431 12.90 9.71 -1.20
CA ALA A 431 11.84 8.76 -1.52
C ALA A 431 10.49 9.21 -0.93
N LEU A 432 10.46 9.65 0.33
CA LEU A 432 9.25 10.18 0.98
C LEU A 432 8.73 11.43 0.25
N LYS A 433 9.63 12.29 -0.23
CA LYS A 433 9.32 13.47 -1.04
C LYS A 433 8.60 13.14 -2.35
N VAL A 434 9.03 12.07 -3.03
CA VAL A 434 8.42 11.61 -4.28
C VAL A 434 7.10 10.89 -4.01
N GLY A 435 7.06 10.07 -2.95
CA GLY A 435 5.87 9.36 -2.51
C GLY A 435 4.72 10.27 -2.07
N GLY A 436 5.02 11.49 -1.59
CA GLY A 436 4.00 12.43 -1.11
C GLY A 436 3.58 12.21 0.34
N LEU A 437 4.33 11.40 1.10
CA LEU A 437 4.17 11.27 2.54
C LEU A 437 4.53 12.60 3.22
N SER A 438 3.89 12.94 4.34
CA SER A 438 4.27 14.11 5.13
C SER A 438 5.38 13.73 6.09
N PHE A 439 6.52 14.42 6.01
CA PHE A 439 7.70 14.10 6.81
C PHE A 439 8.50 15.35 7.20
N GLY A 440 9.29 15.21 8.25
CA GLY A 440 10.34 16.14 8.65
C GLY A 440 11.69 15.43 8.75
N GLY A 441 12.75 16.21 8.80
CA GLY A 441 14.12 15.75 8.95
C GLY A 441 14.81 16.46 10.11
N PHE A 442 15.58 15.73 10.90
CA PHE A 442 16.44 16.28 11.95
C PHE A 442 17.85 15.73 11.76
N VAL A 443 18.76 16.55 11.24
CA VAL A 443 20.05 16.07 10.70
C VAL A 443 21.24 16.89 11.17
N ASP A 444 22.40 16.26 11.14
CA ASP A 444 23.69 16.89 11.45
C ASP A 444 24.10 17.90 10.38
N GLY A 445 25.04 18.76 10.75
CA GLY A 445 25.65 19.75 9.88
C GLY A 445 26.61 19.09 8.88
N ASP A 446 26.07 18.49 7.82
CA ASP A 446 26.86 17.86 6.75
C ASP A 446 27.41 18.89 5.75
N THR A 447 28.74 18.95 5.62
CA THR A 447 29.44 19.80 4.64
C THR A 447 29.57 19.18 3.23
N GLY A 448 29.33 17.88 3.06
CA GLY A 448 29.72 17.11 1.88
C GLY A 448 28.68 17.02 0.75
N LYS A 449 27.40 17.27 1.02
CA LYS A 449 26.30 17.06 0.03
C LYS A 449 25.31 18.24 -0.08
N LYS A 450 25.83 19.47 -0.03
CA LYS A 450 25.03 20.72 -0.01
C LYS A 450 23.91 20.75 -1.04
N THR A 451 24.18 20.41 -2.30
CA THR A 451 23.18 20.49 -3.39
C THR A 451 21.93 19.63 -3.15
N ARG A 452 22.07 18.42 -2.59
CA ARG A 452 20.91 17.54 -2.29
C ARG A 452 20.11 18.08 -1.11
N TRP A 453 20.80 18.53 -0.06
CA TRP A 453 20.17 19.15 1.11
C TRP A 453 19.45 20.45 0.75
N ASP A 454 19.99 21.29 -0.13
CA ASP A 454 19.35 22.54 -0.58
C ASP A 454 18.02 22.27 -1.31
N ILE A 455 17.97 21.22 -2.14
CA ILE A 455 16.75 20.77 -2.84
C ILE A 455 15.69 20.26 -1.86
N LEU A 456 16.11 19.59 -0.77
CA LEU A 456 15.21 19.13 0.29
C LEU A 456 14.71 20.31 1.13
N LYS A 457 15.61 21.20 1.55
CA LYS A 457 15.32 22.38 2.36
C LYS A 457 14.32 23.32 1.70
N THR A 458 14.46 23.54 0.38
CA THR A 458 13.53 24.37 -0.40
C THR A 458 12.10 23.82 -0.37
N LYS A 459 11.92 22.49 -0.29
CA LYS A 459 10.60 21.86 -0.32
C LYS A 459 10.03 21.58 1.07
N MET A 460 10.87 21.22 2.04
CA MET A 460 10.45 20.90 3.41
C MET A 460 10.24 22.15 4.27
N GLY A 461 10.89 23.26 3.93
CA GLY A 461 10.78 24.50 4.70
C GLY A 461 11.17 24.28 6.16
N GLY A 462 10.28 24.69 7.08
CA GLY A 462 10.50 24.54 8.52
C GLY A 462 10.54 23.10 9.04
N LEU A 463 10.12 22.11 8.24
CA LEU A 463 10.16 20.69 8.62
C LEU A 463 11.52 20.03 8.42
N LEU A 464 12.54 20.74 7.94
CA LEU A 464 13.92 20.26 7.91
C LEU A 464 14.77 21.06 8.89
N PHE A 465 15.13 20.43 10.00
CA PHE A 465 16.14 20.93 10.92
C PHE A 465 17.50 20.36 10.53
N GLN A 466 18.47 21.24 10.35
CA GLN A 466 19.86 20.88 10.10
C GLN A 466 20.76 21.73 10.97
N TRP A 467 21.66 21.10 11.72
CA TRP A 467 22.68 21.81 12.49
C TRP A 467 23.59 22.64 11.57
N ASN A 468 24.03 23.83 12.02
CA ASN A 468 24.90 24.70 11.22
C ASN A 468 26.28 24.08 10.96
N PHE A 469 26.77 23.29 11.93
CA PHE A 469 27.99 22.52 11.86
C PHE A 469 27.85 21.35 12.84
N GLY A 470 28.52 20.24 12.53
CA GLY A 470 28.70 19.16 13.48
C GLY A 470 27.43 18.40 13.86
N CYS A 471 27.54 17.59 14.92
CA CYS A 471 26.43 16.82 15.47
C CYS A 471 25.82 17.46 16.74
N THR A 472 24.75 16.85 17.25
CA THR A 472 24.03 17.30 18.45
C THR A 472 24.98 17.51 19.66
N GLU A 473 25.90 16.59 19.91
CA GLU A 473 26.88 16.69 21.01
C GLU A 473 27.87 17.85 20.82
N GLU A 474 28.31 18.10 19.58
CA GLU A 474 29.23 19.18 19.22
C GLU A 474 28.60 20.56 19.37
N TRP A 475 27.28 20.65 19.31
CA TRP A 475 26.59 21.89 19.64
C TRP A 475 26.40 22.06 21.15
N ILE A 476 26.02 21.01 21.87
CA ILE A 476 25.60 21.13 23.28
C ILE A 476 26.78 21.23 24.24
N ILE A 477 27.75 20.31 24.15
CA ILE A 477 28.85 20.21 25.13
C ILE A 477 29.68 21.51 25.18
N PRO A 478 30.00 22.17 24.04
CA PRO A 478 30.72 23.43 24.07
C PRO A 478 29.97 24.60 24.69
N ASN A 479 28.65 24.51 24.90
CA ASN A 479 27.86 25.57 25.53
C ASN A 479 27.62 25.34 27.04
N VAL A 480 27.99 24.18 27.60
CA VAL A 480 27.87 23.88 29.03
C VAL A 480 28.86 24.73 29.83
N GLU A 481 28.47 25.38 30.92
CA GLU A 481 29.42 26.10 31.79
C GLU A 481 30.45 25.15 32.43
N ASP A 482 31.72 25.57 32.58
CA ASP A 482 32.80 24.71 33.11
C ASP A 482 32.46 24.08 34.46
N LYS A 483 31.82 24.85 35.36
CA LYS A 483 31.40 24.39 36.69
C LYS A 483 30.36 23.27 36.64
N LYS A 484 29.63 23.15 35.52
CA LYS A 484 28.55 22.19 35.31
C LYS A 484 28.97 20.99 34.46
N LEU A 485 30.17 20.99 33.88
CA LEU A 485 30.72 19.83 33.14
C LEU A 485 30.68 18.50 33.94
N PRO A 486 30.89 18.48 35.28
CA PRO A 486 30.77 17.25 36.06
C PRO A 486 29.40 16.55 35.94
N GLU A 487 28.33 17.31 35.71
CA GLU A 487 26.98 16.77 35.54
C GLU A 487 26.85 15.92 34.26
N LEU A 488 27.68 16.18 33.24
CA LEU A 488 27.69 15.37 32.02
C LEU A 488 28.17 13.93 32.27
N LEU A 489 29.00 13.71 33.29
CA LEU A 489 29.52 12.38 33.63
C LEU A 489 28.48 11.51 34.35
N LYS A 490 27.43 12.11 34.95
CA LYS A 490 26.32 11.37 35.55
C LYS A 490 25.36 10.90 34.46
N LYS A 491 24.81 9.69 34.60
CA LYS A 491 23.83 9.12 33.68
C LYS A 491 22.43 9.22 34.29
N GLY A 492 21.50 9.87 33.59
CA GLY A 492 20.17 10.18 34.12
C GLY A 492 20.24 11.00 35.42
N GLY A 493 19.29 10.79 36.33
CA GLY A 493 19.25 11.44 37.65
C GLY A 493 20.18 10.82 38.71
N ALA A 494 21.23 10.09 38.32
CA ALA A 494 22.13 9.44 39.28
C ALA A 494 23.05 10.45 39.97
N ASP A 495 23.26 10.28 41.29
CA ASP A 495 24.15 11.16 42.07
C ASP A 495 25.64 10.98 41.72
N LYS A 496 26.02 9.80 41.20
CA LYS A 496 27.41 9.42 40.93
C LYS A 496 27.70 9.40 39.43
N ALA A 497 28.94 9.75 39.09
CA ALA A 497 29.43 9.65 37.71
C ALA A 497 29.47 8.20 37.22
N ASP A 498 29.01 8.01 35.99
CA ASP A 498 28.96 6.73 35.33
C ASP A 498 30.38 6.13 35.20
N PRO A 499 30.60 4.86 35.61
CA PRO A 499 31.92 4.24 35.55
C PRO A 499 32.50 4.15 34.13
N LEU A 500 31.66 3.95 33.11
CA LEU A 500 32.10 3.82 31.71
C LEU A 500 32.48 5.17 31.13
N ARG A 501 31.73 6.24 31.43
CA ARG A 501 32.12 7.61 31.05
C ARG A 501 33.44 8.00 31.71
N ARG A 502 33.61 7.73 33.01
CA ARG A 502 34.88 7.97 33.72
C ARG A 502 36.04 7.21 33.08
N ARG A 503 35.85 5.92 32.79
CA ARG A 503 36.85 5.11 32.10
C ARG A 503 37.22 5.69 30.74
N SER A 504 36.22 6.12 29.96
CA SER A 504 36.45 6.70 28.63
C SER A 504 37.29 7.98 28.66
N LEU A 505 37.22 8.74 29.75
CA LEU A 505 38.04 9.94 29.97
C LEU A 505 39.43 9.57 30.49
N ALA A 506 39.52 8.66 31.46
CA ALA A 506 40.80 8.17 31.98
C ALA A 506 41.67 7.58 30.85
N ASP A 507 41.08 6.77 29.97
CA ASP A 507 41.74 6.17 28.80
C ASP A 507 42.26 7.22 27.80
N ARG A 508 41.56 8.37 27.67
CA ARG A 508 41.98 9.48 26.81
C ARG A 508 43.05 10.36 27.46
N LEU A 509 43.04 10.45 28.78
CA LEU A 509 44.00 11.23 29.57
C LEU A 509 45.27 10.44 29.93
N GLY A 510 45.29 9.12 29.72
CA GLY A 510 46.41 8.25 30.08
C GLY A 510 46.54 8.05 31.59
N ILE A 511 45.45 8.18 32.35
CA ILE A 511 45.44 8.06 33.82
C ILE A 511 45.05 6.63 34.20
N VAL A 512 45.80 6.00 35.11
CA VAL A 512 45.62 4.59 35.52
C VAL A 512 44.41 4.41 36.46
N GLU A 513 44.12 5.42 37.29
CA GLU A 513 43.00 5.41 38.22
C GLU A 513 41.79 6.14 37.62
N THR A 514 40.60 5.55 37.73
CA THR A 514 39.32 6.18 37.32
C THR A 514 38.79 7.16 38.37
N ASP A 515 39.72 7.80 39.09
CA ASP A 515 39.41 8.78 40.12
C ASP A 515 38.83 10.04 39.48
N ILE A 516 37.69 10.47 40.02
CA ILE A 516 36.92 11.57 39.48
C ILE A 516 37.62 12.91 39.74
N GLU A 517 38.33 13.04 40.86
CA GLU A 517 39.03 14.28 41.20
C GLU A 517 40.18 14.55 40.23
N ALA A 518 40.95 13.51 39.88
CA ALA A 518 42.01 13.59 38.88
C ALA A 518 41.48 13.97 37.49
N ILE A 519 40.33 13.43 37.08
CA ILE A 519 39.69 13.75 35.79
C ILE A 519 39.21 15.21 35.79
N LEU A 520 38.57 15.67 36.86
CA LEU A 520 38.00 17.02 36.95
C LEU A 520 39.05 18.13 37.05
N ALA A 521 40.28 17.80 37.48
CA ALA A 521 41.38 18.76 37.59
C ALA A 521 42.05 19.15 36.25
N VAL A 522 41.66 18.50 35.14
CA VAL A 522 42.28 18.69 33.82
C VAL A 522 41.81 19.99 33.17
N LYS A 523 42.76 20.80 32.66
CA LYS A 523 42.48 22.12 32.06
C LYS A 523 41.60 22.07 30.80
N ASN A 524 41.70 21.03 29.98
CA ASN A 524 40.93 20.87 28.73
C ASN A 524 39.79 19.85 28.86
N LEU A 525 39.21 19.71 30.06
CA LEU A 525 38.16 18.73 30.35
C LEU A 525 37.01 18.73 29.33
N ARG A 526 36.55 19.92 28.89
CA ARG A 526 35.49 20.07 27.89
C ARG A 526 35.82 19.39 26.57
N GLU A 527 37.03 19.61 26.04
CA GLU A 527 37.49 19.03 24.77
C GLU A 527 37.60 17.51 24.88
N VAL A 528 38.08 17.01 26.02
CA VAL A 528 38.22 15.57 26.28
C VAL A 528 36.84 14.91 26.40
N ILE A 529 35.89 15.56 27.09
CA ILE A 529 34.49 15.13 27.17
C ILE A 529 33.87 15.09 25.77
N LEU A 530 34.03 16.16 24.99
CA LEU A 530 33.50 16.22 23.63
C LEU A 530 34.06 15.11 22.76
N ALA A 531 35.39 14.93 22.73
CA ALA A 531 36.02 13.88 21.95
C ALA A 531 35.59 12.48 22.40
N ALA A 532 35.37 12.27 23.71
CA ALA A 532 34.84 11.01 24.23
C ALA A 532 33.39 10.76 23.81
N ALA A 533 32.54 11.79 23.88
CA ALA A 533 31.12 11.71 23.55
C ALA A 533 30.88 11.48 22.05
N THR A 534 31.67 12.10 21.18
CA THR A 534 31.58 11.92 19.71
C THR A 534 32.37 10.70 19.22
N GLY A 535 33.17 10.06 20.08
CA GLY A 535 34.05 8.97 19.67
C GLY A 535 35.18 9.42 18.74
N ASN A 536 35.53 10.71 18.72
CA ASN A 536 36.62 11.24 17.90
C ASN A 536 37.93 10.52 18.26
N TYR A 537 38.57 9.92 17.25
CA TYR A 537 39.78 9.12 17.40
C TYR A 537 41.00 9.73 16.68
N GLU A 538 40.89 10.92 16.09
CA GLU A 538 41.94 11.52 15.27
C GLU A 538 43.24 11.77 16.05
N SER A 539 43.12 12.09 17.33
CA SER A 539 44.25 12.30 18.25
C SER A 539 44.77 11.01 18.91
N ALA A 540 44.32 9.83 18.47
CA ALA A 540 44.72 8.56 19.08
C ALA A 540 46.20 8.23 18.80
N PRO A 541 46.97 7.75 19.81
CA PRO A 541 48.40 7.48 19.64
C PRO A 541 48.72 6.36 18.65
N ASN A 542 47.82 5.40 18.47
CA ASN A 542 47.98 4.27 17.56
C ASN A 542 46.63 3.71 17.08
N PRO A 543 46.61 2.87 16.03
CA PRO A 543 45.38 2.33 15.45
C PRO A 543 44.53 1.47 16.39
N ASP A 544 45.12 0.81 17.39
CA ASP A 544 44.38 -0.04 18.31
C ASP A 544 43.67 0.78 19.39
N ILE A 545 44.33 1.83 19.90
CA ILE A 545 43.70 2.84 20.75
C ILE A 545 42.62 3.60 19.98
N ALA A 546 42.84 3.91 18.70
CA ALA A 546 41.82 4.55 17.86
C ALA A 546 40.53 3.73 17.78
N LYS A 547 40.61 2.39 17.68
CA LYS A 547 39.43 1.50 17.73
C LYS A 547 38.72 1.52 19.08
N ILE A 548 39.45 1.71 20.17
CA ILE A 548 38.89 1.82 21.53
C ILE A 548 38.19 3.18 21.67
N TRP A 549 38.87 4.28 21.33
CA TRP A 549 38.33 5.64 21.39
C TRP A 549 37.09 5.82 20.53
N LYS A 550 37.04 5.17 19.35
CA LYS A 550 35.86 5.15 18.49
C LYS A 550 34.63 4.50 19.14
N LYS A 551 34.81 3.64 20.14
CA LYS A 551 33.71 3.02 20.90
C LYS A 551 33.32 3.83 22.14
N HIS A 552 34.05 4.90 22.47
CA HIS A 552 33.74 5.69 23.65
C HIS A 552 32.36 6.36 23.52
N ASP A 553 31.95 6.76 22.33
CA ASP A 553 30.63 7.34 22.02
C ASP A 553 29.46 6.53 22.60
N LYS A 554 29.56 5.20 22.58
CA LYS A 554 28.56 4.26 23.14
C LYS A 554 28.36 4.38 24.65
N TYR A 555 29.32 4.93 25.37
CA TYR A 555 29.22 5.18 26.82
C TYR A 555 28.53 6.51 27.13
N TRP A 556 28.38 7.37 26.13
CA TRP A 556 27.83 8.71 26.28
C TRP A 556 26.39 8.76 25.83
N PHE A 557 26.13 9.33 24.65
CA PHE A 557 24.78 9.67 24.19
C PHE A 557 24.35 8.89 22.96
N LYS A 558 25.16 7.93 22.47
CA LYS A 558 24.92 7.15 21.23
C LYS A 558 23.80 6.08 21.35
N SER A 559 22.64 6.48 21.84
CA SER A 559 21.40 5.70 21.93
C SER A 559 20.19 6.64 22.06
N GLU A 560 18.97 6.13 21.87
CA GLU A 560 17.75 6.93 22.08
C GLU A 560 17.63 7.44 23.53
N GLU A 561 17.92 6.58 24.52
CA GLU A 561 17.99 6.99 25.92
C GLU A 561 19.07 8.06 26.16
N GLY A 562 20.22 7.93 25.50
CA GLY A 562 21.32 8.89 25.60
C GLY A 562 20.97 10.25 24.99
N GLY A 563 20.30 10.26 23.85
CA GLY A 563 19.77 11.48 23.23
C GLY A 563 18.75 12.19 24.11
N ARG A 564 17.84 11.43 24.73
CA ARG A 564 16.85 11.95 25.68
C ARG A 564 17.52 12.52 26.92
N GLU A 565 18.51 11.82 27.49
CA GLU A 565 19.34 12.32 28.60
C GLU A 565 20.05 13.63 28.23
N LEU A 566 20.56 13.75 27.01
CA LEU A 566 21.22 14.96 26.53
C LEU A 566 20.22 16.13 26.44
N ALA A 567 18.99 15.88 25.99
CA ALA A 567 17.93 16.89 25.97
C ALA A 567 17.48 17.31 27.38
N GLU A 568 17.36 16.37 28.31
CA GLU A 568 17.09 16.67 29.73
C GLU A 568 18.20 17.55 30.33
N LYS A 569 19.46 17.28 29.99
CA LYS A 569 20.61 18.09 30.38
C LYS A 569 20.56 19.50 29.78
N VAL A 570 20.05 19.69 28.58
CA VAL A 570 19.85 21.04 28.03
C VAL A 570 18.94 21.88 28.94
N ILE A 571 17.87 21.28 29.48
CA ILE A 571 16.98 21.95 30.43
C ILE A 571 17.68 22.16 31.78
N ALA A 572 18.20 21.08 32.38
CA ALA A 572 18.78 21.08 33.73
C ALA A 572 20.01 22.00 33.86
N LEU A 573 20.80 22.12 32.79
CA LEU A 573 22.02 22.94 32.77
C LEU A 573 21.75 24.40 32.37
N GLY A 574 20.51 24.74 31.97
CA GLY A 574 20.09 26.09 31.61
C GLY A 574 20.49 26.51 30.18
N LEU A 575 20.63 25.55 29.27
CA LEU A 575 21.03 25.80 27.87
C LEU A 575 19.85 26.09 26.93
N TRP A 576 18.62 25.82 27.37
CA TRP A 576 17.43 26.04 26.55
C TRP A 576 17.30 27.46 25.95
N PRO A 577 17.58 28.56 26.67
CA PRO A 577 17.49 29.91 26.08
C PRO A 577 18.38 30.12 24.86
N LEU A 578 19.52 29.42 24.76
CA LEU A 578 20.42 29.47 23.61
C LEU A 578 19.90 28.62 22.44
N LEU A 579 19.27 27.48 22.75
CA LEU A 579 18.81 26.51 21.76
C LEU A 579 17.42 26.84 21.19
N LYS A 580 16.57 27.44 22.02
CA LYS A 580 15.21 27.87 21.70
C LYS A 580 15.09 28.60 20.34
N PRO A 581 15.87 29.65 20.02
CA PRO A 581 15.71 30.36 18.74
C PRO A 581 16.00 29.49 17.52
N ILE A 582 16.77 28.41 17.68
CA ILE A 582 17.17 27.50 16.60
C ILE A 582 16.15 26.37 16.44
N MET A 583 15.65 25.82 17.56
CA MET A 583 14.71 24.68 17.55
C MET A 583 13.24 25.06 17.37
N MET A 584 12.80 26.20 17.91
CA MET A 584 11.38 26.58 17.87
C MET A 584 10.78 26.66 16.46
N PRO A 585 11.48 27.14 15.40
CA PRO A 585 10.95 27.10 14.05
C PRO A 585 10.57 25.68 13.58
N PHE A 586 11.40 24.68 13.91
CA PHE A 586 11.12 23.28 13.58
C PHE A 586 9.96 22.73 14.42
N LEU A 587 9.98 22.95 15.74
CA LEU A 587 8.91 22.50 16.63
C LEU A 587 7.55 23.09 16.26
N ASN A 588 7.50 24.38 15.92
CA ASN A 588 6.29 25.05 15.46
C ASN A 588 5.84 24.55 14.08
N ALA A 589 6.76 24.26 13.15
CA ALA A 589 6.41 23.63 11.88
C ALA A 589 5.75 22.24 12.08
N VAL A 590 6.24 21.45 13.05
CA VAL A 590 5.62 20.17 13.43
C VAL A 590 4.25 20.40 14.07
N ARG A 591 4.10 21.37 14.99
CA ARG A 591 2.81 21.73 15.61
C ARG A 591 1.75 22.11 14.58
N VAL A 592 2.09 23.00 13.65
CA VAL A 592 1.20 23.46 12.57
C VAL A 592 0.78 22.29 11.68
N SER A 593 1.70 21.37 11.39
CA SER A 593 1.42 20.19 10.56
C SER A 593 0.40 19.23 11.19
N VAL A 594 0.27 19.24 12.53
CA VAL A 594 -0.75 18.46 13.25
C VAL A 594 -1.96 19.28 13.71
N GLY A 595 -2.10 20.52 13.21
CA GLY A 595 -3.24 21.39 13.49
C GLY A 595 -3.18 22.10 14.84
N GLN A 596 -2.02 22.15 15.49
CA GLN A 596 -1.81 22.91 16.72
C GLN A 596 -1.22 24.30 16.41
N PRO A 597 -1.60 25.36 17.15
CA PRO A 597 -1.06 26.71 16.93
C PRO A 597 0.41 26.78 17.33
N GLU A 598 1.14 27.74 16.76
CA GLU A 598 2.51 28.04 17.19
C GLU A 598 2.54 28.45 18.66
N ILE A 599 3.66 28.14 19.33
CA ILE A 599 3.92 28.54 20.71
C ILE A 599 5.26 29.27 20.77
N ASP A 600 5.38 30.16 21.75
CA ASP A 600 6.62 30.90 22.00
C ASP A 600 7.64 30.06 22.77
N ASP A 601 7.22 29.03 23.51
CA ASP A 601 8.08 28.17 24.29
C ASP A 601 7.47 26.78 24.49
N THR A 602 8.31 25.78 24.74
CA THR A 602 7.87 24.43 25.14
C THR A 602 7.39 24.42 26.59
N ASN A 603 6.45 23.54 26.93
CA ASN A 603 6.00 23.41 28.31
C ASN A 603 7.18 23.03 29.24
N PRO A 604 7.23 23.54 30.49
CA PRO A 604 8.27 23.26 31.46
C PRO A 604 8.34 21.79 31.89
#